data_AF-X1QR13-F1
#
_entry.id   AF-X1QR13-F1
#
_cell.length_a   1.000
_cell.length_b   1.000
_cell.length_c   1.000
_cell.angle_alpha   90.00
_cell.angle_beta   90.00
_cell.angle_gamma   90.00
#
_symmetry.space_group_name_H-M   'P 1'
#
loop_
_entity.id
_entity.type
_entity.pdbx_description
1 polymer ?
#
loop_
_entity_poly.entity_id
_entity_poly.type
_entity_poly.pdbx_seq_one_letter_code
_entity_poly.pdbx_strand_id
1 'polypeptide(L)'
;TQFHIACLSGNNGQGKSALLDALTWAVWGEGRKASQEKKADNSLLRIGQKDMQVEFVFDLEGDRYRIIRNYSLAGKSARSGLEFQVREQKDNNKYISLTCTSIRKTQEKITKTLRIDYQTFINSAFIFRKISL
;
A
#
# COMPACT_ATOMS: atom_id res chain seq x y z
N THR A 1 -17.79 -5.99 -12.04
CA THR A 1 -18.54 -5.98 -10.77
C THR A 1 -18.11 -4.78 -9.96
N GLN A 2 -18.91 -3.71 -9.97
CA GLN A 2 -18.63 -2.49 -9.23
C GLN A 2 -19.37 -2.62 -7.90
N PHE A 3 -18.65 -2.80 -6.79
CA PHE A 3 -19.26 -2.83 -5.47
C PHE A 3 -19.38 -1.39 -4.98
N HIS A 4 -20.60 -0.93 -4.69
CA HIS A 4 -20.84 0.39 -4.10
C HIS A 4 -20.43 0.44 -2.63
N ILE A 5 -20.53 -0.71 -1.94
CA ILE A 5 -20.10 -0.90 -0.56
C ILE A 5 -19.49 -2.30 -0.45
N ALA A 6 -18.28 -2.37 0.07
CA ALA A 6 -17.64 -3.63 0.46
C ALA A 6 -17.48 -3.64 1.98
N CYS A 7 -18.05 -4.64 2.65
CA CYS A 7 -17.89 -4.82 4.10
C CYS A 7 -16.91 -5.96 4.36
N LEU A 8 -15.80 -5.64 5.03
CA LEU A 8 -14.89 -6.65 5.59
C LEU A 8 -15.37 -7.03 7.00
N SER A 9 -16.21 -8.06 7.11
CA SER A 9 -16.76 -8.62 8.36
C SER A 9 -16.06 -9.94 8.77
N GLY A 10 -16.12 -10.36 10.04
CA GLY A 10 -15.23 -11.40 10.62
C GLY A 10 -14.65 -11.07 12.01
N ASN A 11 -14.20 -12.09 12.75
CA ASN A 11 -13.77 -11.93 14.15
C ASN A 11 -12.47 -11.11 14.30
N ASN A 12 -12.26 -10.56 15.50
CA ASN A 12 -10.97 -9.97 15.88
C ASN A 12 -9.87 -11.02 15.69
N GLY A 13 -8.78 -10.64 15.00
CA GLY A 13 -7.68 -11.55 14.66
C GLY A 13 -7.75 -12.19 13.28
N GLN A 14 -8.85 -12.03 12.52
CA GLN A 14 -9.00 -12.61 11.17
C GLN A 14 -8.35 -11.80 10.02
N GLY A 15 -7.44 -10.86 10.34
CA GLY A 15 -6.62 -10.21 9.31
C GLY A 15 -7.24 -9.03 8.57
N LYS A 16 -8.44 -8.56 8.90
CA LYS A 16 -9.03 -7.35 8.27
C LYS A 16 -8.18 -6.10 8.46
N SER A 17 -7.69 -5.91 9.68
CA SER A 17 -6.74 -4.85 9.99
C SER A 17 -5.44 -5.02 9.22
N ALA A 18 -4.99 -6.26 9.04
CA ALA A 18 -3.79 -6.57 8.26
C ALA A 18 -3.98 -6.26 6.75
N LEU A 19 -5.18 -6.46 6.19
CA LEU A 19 -5.48 -6.06 4.81
C LEU A 19 -5.38 -4.54 4.63
N LEU A 20 -5.94 -3.77 5.57
CA LEU A 20 -5.85 -2.32 5.54
C LEU A 20 -4.40 -1.84 5.75
N ASP A 21 -3.67 -2.47 6.67
CA ASP A 21 -2.26 -2.14 6.90
C ASP A 21 -1.40 -2.48 5.67
N ALA A 22 -1.71 -3.58 4.95
CA ALA A 22 -1.06 -3.94 3.71
C ALA A 22 -1.35 -2.93 2.58
N LEU A 23 -2.60 -2.45 2.50
CA LEU A 23 -2.99 -1.41 1.55
C LEU A 23 -2.24 -0.10 1.82
N THR A 24 -2.28 0.40 3.06
CA THR A 24 -1.61 1.66 3.39
C THR A 24 -0.11 1.55 3.20
N TRP A 25 0.47 0.39 3.53
CA TRP A 25 1.89 0.13 3.30
C TRP A 25 2.21 0.10 1.81
N ALA A 26 1.41 -0.55 0.97
CA ALA A 26 1.64 -0.59 -0.47
C ALA A 26 1.71 0.84 -1.06
N VAL A 27 0.71 1.67 -0.72
CA VAL A 27 0.54 2.99 -1.30
C VAL A 27 1.53 4.01 -0.74
N TRP A 28 1.70 4.09 0.58
CA TRP A 28 2.49 5.14 1.24
C TRP A 28 3.79 4.66 1.88
N GLY A 29 4.00 3.34 1.99
CA GLY A 29 5.10 2.79 2.79
C GLY A 29 4.87 2.92 4.29
N GLU A 30 3.64 3.25 4.68
CA GLU A 30 3.24 3.50 6.07
C GLU A 30 2.09 2.58 6.47
N GLY A 31 2.15 2.06 7.69
CA GLY A 31 1.07 1.30 8.32
C GLY A 31 0.82 1.79 9.73
N ARG A 32 -0.33 1.45 10.32
CA ARG A 32 -0.74 1.97 11.64
C ARG A 32 0.24 1.64 12.77
N LYS A 33 0.91 0.48 12.71
CA LYS A 33 1.97 0.10 13.67
C LYS A 33 3.35 0.63 13.30
N ALA A 34 3.52 0.93 12.01
CA ALA A 34 4.77 1.31 11.38
C ALA A 34 5.17 2.76 11.66
N SER A 35 4.22 3.65 11.98
CA SER A 35 4.48 5.06 12.33
C SER A 35 5.12 5.24 13.72
N GLN A 36 5.07 4.22 14.58
CA GLN A 36 5.68 4.23 15.93
C GLN A 36 7.09 3.65 15.97
N GLU A 37 7.55 3.01 14.87
CA GLU A 37 8.89 2.43 14.78
C GLU A 37 9.68 3.07 13.62
N LYS A 38 10.96 3.42 13.84
CA LYS A 38 11.84 4.02 12.80
C LYS A 38 11.99 3.17 11.52
N LYS A 39 11.51 1.92 11.51
CA LYS A 39 11.50 1.01 10.36
C LYS A 39 10.17 0.24 10.32
N ALA A 40 9.16 0.94 9.82
CA ALA A 40 7.83 0.43 9.47
C ALA A 40 7.79 -1.02 8.98
N ASP A 41 8.73 -1.36 8.10
CA ASP A 41 8.78 -2.63 7.38
C ASP A 41 8.96 -3.87 8.27
N ASN A 42 9.67 -3.76 9.40
CA ASN A 42 9.88 -4.90 10.31
C ASN A 42 8.60 -5.30 11.06
N SER A 43 7.73 -4.33 11.36
CA SER A 43 6.50 -4.54 12.14
C SER A 43 5.36 -5.19 11.31
N LEU A 44 5.47 -5.13 9.98
CA LEU A 44 4.47 -5.63 9.03
C LEU A 44 4.79 -7.03 8.51
N LEU A 45 6.05 -7.47 8.62
CA LEU A 45 6.40 -8.85 8.32
C LEU A 45 5.71 -9.79 9.28
N ARG A 46 4.95 -10.72 8.72
CA ARG A 46 4.42 -11.86 9.48
C ARG A 46 5.59 -12.58 10.14
N ILE A 47 5.46 -12.86 11.44
CA ILE A 47 6.48 -13.58 12.21
C ILE A 47 6.85 -14.88 11.47
N GLY A 48 8.15 -15.04 11.17
CA GLY A 48 8.71 -16.18 10.43
C GLY A 48 8.76 -16.03 8.90
N GLN A 49 8.19 -14.97 8.33
CA GLN A 49 8.31 -14.65 6.90
C GLN A 49 9.49 -13.72 6.66
N LYS A 50 10.13 -13.87 5.49
CA LYS A 50 11.27 -13.06 5.06
C LYS A 50 10.93 -12.11 3.93
N ASP A 51 9.79 -12.31 3.26
CA ASP A 51 9.39 -11.57 2.08
C ASP A 51 7.95 -11.08 2.23
N MET A 52 7.69 -9.87 1.77
CA MET A 52 6.38 -9.26 1.69
C MET A 52 6.27 -8.51 0.36
N GLN A 53 5.17 -8.74 -0.36
CA GLN A 53 4.86 -8.01 -1.58
C GLN A 53 3.37 -7.67 -1.60
N VAL A 54 3.07 -6.44 -2.01
CA VAL A 54 1.70 -6.03 -2.33
C VAL A 54 1.69 -5.39 -3.70
N GLU A 55 0.79 -5.90 -4.55
CA GLU A 55 0.42 -5.29 -5.82
C GLU A 55 -0.94 -4.62 -5.65
N PHE A 56 -0.98 -3.31 -5.82
CA PHE A 56 -2.19 -2.50 -5.71
C PHE A 56 -2.51 -1.87 -7.07
N VAL A 57 -3.65 -2.25 -7.64
CA VAL A 57 -4.13 -1.76 -8.94
C VAL A 57 -5.37 -0.91 -8.70
N PHE A 58 -5.39 0.29 -9.27
CA PHE A 58 -6.49 1.24 -9.11
C PHE A 58 -6.73 2.04 -10.38
N ASP A 59 -7.97 2.51 -10.54
CA ASP A 59 -8.36 3.38 -11.65
C ASP A 59 -8.45 4.83 -11.14
N LEU A 60 -7.88 5.78 -11.88
CA LEU A 60 -7.90 7.21 -11.56
C LEU A 60 -7.92 8.04 -12.84
N GLU A 61 -8.87 8.99 -12.91
CA GLU A 61 -9.03 9.91 -14.06
C GLU A 61 -9.07 9.22 -15.44
N GLY A 62 -9.55 7.96 -15.49
CA GLY A 62 -9.67 7.16 -16.72
C GLY A 62 -8.47 6.25 -17.02
N ASP A 63 -7.37 6.41 -16.29
CA ASP A 63 -6.18 5.54 -16.41
C ASP A 63 -6.16 4.48 -15.31
N ARG A 64 -5.58 3.31 -15.63
CA ARG A 64 -5.35 2.23 -14.67
C ARG A 64 -3.90 2.22 -14.23
N TYR A 65 -3.67 2.40 -12.94
CA TYR A 65 -2.36 2.42 -12.34
C TYR A 65 -2.07 1.15 -11.56
N ARG A 66 -0.78 0.85 -11.39
CA ARG A 66 -0.29 -0.25 -10.58
C ARG A 66 0.88 0.21 -9.71
N ILE A 67 0.78 -0.07 -8.42
CA ILE A 67 1.87 0.06 -7.45
C ILE A 67 2.30 -1.34 -7.03
N ILE A 68 3.59 -1.63 -7.11
CA ILE A 68 4.17 -2.86 -6.54
C ILE A 68 5.17 -2.45 -5.50
N ARG A 69 4.93 -2.81 -4.24
CA ARG A 69 5.88 -2.63 -3.15
C ARG A 69 6.33 -3.98 -2.64
N ASN A 70 7.64 -4.15 -2.49
CA ASN A 70 8.21 -5.33 -1.89
C ASN A 70 9.19 -4.97 -0.76
N TYR A 71 9.30 -5.90 0.17
CA TYR A 71 10.25 -5.87 1.26
C TYR A 71 10.76 -7.28 1.51
N SER A 72 12.07 -7.44 1.64
CA SER A 72 12.69 -8.70 1.99
C SER A 72 13.81 -8.57 3.02
N LEU A 73 13.90 -9.55 3.91
CA LEU A 73 14.97 -9.76 4.86
C LEU A 73 15.93 -10.85 4.36
N ALA A 74 17.08 -10.42 3.86
CA ALA A 74 18.17 -11.30 3.45
C ALA A 74 19.25 -11.34 4.54
N GLY A 75 19.10 -12.26 5.50
CA GLY A 75 20.02 -12.40 6.62
C GLY A 75 19.97 -11.19 7.56
N LYS A 76 21.06 -10.42 7.64
CA LYS A 76 21.11 -9.14 8.40
C LYS A 76 20.70 -7.92 7.57
N SER A 77 20.52 -8.07 6.26
CA SER A 77 20.21 -6.98 5.34
C SER A 77 18.72 -6.95 5.01
N ALA A 78 18.19 -5.75 4.80
CA ALA A 78 16.82 -5.53 4.34
C ALA A 78 16.85 -4.90 2.95
N ARG A 79 16.00 -5.37 2.04
CA ARG A 79 15.83 -4.81 0.70
C ARG A 79 14.39 -4.37 0.52
N SER A 80 14.20 -3.11 0.12
CA SER A 80 12.90 -2.55 -0.23
C SER A 80 12.88 -2.20 -1.71
N GLY A 81 11.73 -2.37 -2.34
CA GLY A 81 11.49 -2.00 -3.74
C GLY A 81 10.12 -1.36 -3.89
N LEU A 82 10.03 -0.41 -4.82
CA LEU A 82 8.81 0.32 -5.13
C LEU A 82 8.76 0.59 -6.64
N GLU A 83 7.72 0.08 -7.27
CA GLU A 83 7.41 0.31 -8.67
C GLU A 83 6.07 1.01 -8.81
N PHE A 84 6.01 1.93 -9.77
CA PHE A 84 4.77 2.61 -10.15
C PHE A 84 4.62 2.53 -11.65
N GLN A 85 3.43 2.15 -12.12
CA GLN A 85 3.20 1.86 -13.53
C GLN A 85 1.79 2.31 -13.95
N VAL A 86 1.62 2.60 -15.24
CA VAL A 86 0.32 2.91 -15.84
C VAL A 86 0.04 1.93 -16.98
N ARG A 87 -1.20 1.47 -17.09
CA ARG A 87 -1.64 0.57 -18.16
C ARG A 87 -1.72 1.33 -19.47
N GLU A 88 -1.18 0.75 -20.54
CA GLU A 88 -1.28 1.32 -21.87
C GLU A 88 -2.74 1.24 -22.37
N GLN A 89 -3.26 2.34 -22.94
CA GLN A 89 -4.65 2.37 -23.42
C GLN A 89 -4.88 1.52 -24.67
N LYS A 90 -3.82 1.29 -25.47
CA LYS A 90 -3.88 0.52 -26.72
C LYS A 90 -3.77 -0.98 -26.49
N ASP A 91 -3.04 -1.39 -25.45
CA ASP A 91 -2.85 -2.79 -25.07
C ASP A 91 -3.14 -2.96 -23.57
N ASN A 92 -4.27 -3.58 -23.28
CA ASN A 92 -4.76 -3.79 -21.92
C ASN A 92 -3.85 -4.68 -21.06
N ASN A 93 -2.88 -5.40 -21.64
CA ASN A 93 -1.95 -6.26 -20.90
C ASN A 93 -0.59 -5.60 -20.65
N LYS A 94 -0.35 -4.41 -21.19
CA LYS A 94 0.95 -3.75 -21.10
C LYS A 94 0.94 -2.64 -20.06
N TYR A 95 1.95 -2.66 -19.20
CA TYR A 95 2.21 -1.60 -18.23
C TYR A 95 3.48 -0.82 -18.62
N ILE A 96 3.38 0.50 -18.59
CA ILE A 96 4.49 1.43 -18.80
C ILE A 96 4.99 1.88 -17.43
N SER A 97 6.30 1.77 -17.20
CA SER A 97 6.91 2.18 -15.95
C SER A 97 6.86 3.70 -15.78
N LEU A 98 6.31 4.14 -14.65
CA LEU A 98 6.38 5.49 -14.13
C LEU A 98 7.40 5.62 -12.99
N THR A 99 8.08 4.53 -12.62
CA THR A 99 9.08 4.45 -11.55
C THR A 99 10.22 5.44 -11.76
N CYS A 100 10.62 6.12 -10.69
CA CYS A 100 11.71 7.09 -10.71
C CYS A 100 13.04 6.45 -10.29
N THR A 101 14.12 7.23 -10.33
CA THR A 101 15.48 6.77 -9.98
C THR A 101 15.67 6.36 -8.52
N SER A 102 14.73 6.69 -7.63
CA SER A 102 14.77 6.28 -6.23
C SER A 102 13.37 6.01 -5.68
N ILE A 103 13.29 5.23 -4.60
CA ILE A 103 12.05 4.96 -3.88
C ILE A 103 11.38 6.26 -3.42
N ARG A 104 12.17 7.21 -2.88
CA ARG A 104 11.66 8.52 -2.43
C ARG A 104 10.97 9.29 -3.56
N LYS A 105 11.63 9.40 -4.73
CA LYS A 105 11.05 10.10 -5.90
C LYS A 105 9.82 9.37 -6.44
N THR A 106 9.83 8.04 -6.43
CA THR A 106 8.68 7.23 -6.85
C THR A 106 7.51 7.41 -5.89
N GLN A 107 7.75 7.46 -4.58
CA GLN A 107 6.74 7.74 -3.57
C GLN A 107 6.11 9.13 -3.76
N GLU A 108 6.94 10.16 -3.97
CA GLU A 108 6.46 11.52 -4.25
C GLU A 108 5.56 11.55 -5.50
N LYS A 109 5.92 10.79 -6.55
CA LYS A 109 5.12 10.68 -7.76
C LYS A 109 3.79 9.96 -7.52
N ILE A 110 3.78 8.89 -6.73
CA ILE A 110 2.55 8.18 -6.32
C ILE A 110 1.63 9.14 -5.56
N THR A 111 2.14 9.82 -4.52
CA THR A 111 1.33 10.75 -3.71
C THR A 111 0.77 11.90 -4.55
N LYS A 112 1.58 12.47 -5.45
CA LYS A 112 1.12 13.51 -6.39
C LYS A 112 0.04 13.01 -7.35
N THR A 113 0.17 11.76 -7.84
CA THR A 113 -0.81 11.18 -8.75
C THR A 113 -2.13 10.93 -8.04
N LEU A 114 -2.09 10.31 -6.85
CA LEU A 114 -3.28 10.03 -6.04
C LEU A 114 -3.94 11.29 -5.47
N ARG A 115 -3.20 12.40 -5.34
CA ARG A 115 -3.63 13.66 -4.72
C ARG A 115 -4.14 13.51 -3.27
N ILE A 116 -3.82 12.39 -2.63
CA ILE A 116 -4.17 12.10 -1.24
C ILE A 116 -2.95 11.50 -0.54
N ASP A 117 -2.57 12.08 0.60
CA ASP A 117 -1.52 11.56 1.46
C ASP A 117 -2.10 10.58 2.50
N TYR A 118 -1.19 9.87 3.19
CA TYR A 118 -1.57 8.87 4.19
C TYR A 118 -2.46 9.45 5.30
N GLN A 119 -2.11 10.63 5.80
CA GLN A 119 -2.82 11.27 6.90
C GLN A 119 -4.25 11.65 6.49
N THR A 120 -4.41 12.18 5.28
CA THR A 120 -5.70 12.53 4.69
C THR A 120 -6.53 11.27 4.44
N PHE A 121 -5.94 10.19 3.92
CA PHE A 121 -6.63 8.91 3.72
C PHE A 121 -7.16 8.33 5.03
N ILE A 122 -6.32 8.25 6.07
CA ILE A 122 -6.74 7.76 7.39
C ILE A 122 -7.86 8.64 7.96
N ASN A 123 -7.75 9.97 7.88
CA ASN A 123 -8.74 10.86 8.49
C ASN A 123 -10.08 10.92 7.71
N SER A 124 -10.08 10.64 6.40
CA SER A 124 -11.27 10.75 5.54
C SER A 124 -11.98 9.42 5.31
N ALA A 125 -11.24 8.31 5.19
CA ALA A 125 -11.78 7.00 4.86
C ALA A 125 -11.84 6.05 6.07
N PHE A 126 -11.22 6.42 7.20
CA PHE A 126 -11.12 5.57 8.38
C PHE A 126 -11.82 6.19 9.60
N ILE A 127 -13.09 5.86 9.80
CA ILE A 127 -13.80 6.21 11.04
C ILE A 127 -13.44 5.19 12.12
N PHE A 128 -12.51 5.57 13.00
CA PHE A 128 -12.25 4.81 14.22
C PHE A 128 -13.42 5.02 15.20
N ARG A 129 -14.23 4.00 15.46
CA ARG A 129 -15.14 4.05 16.60
C ARG A 129 -14.32 3.78 17.86
N LYS A 130 -13.79 4.85 18.46
CA LYS A 130 -13.19 4.79 19.80
C LYS A 130 -14.31 4.54 20.80
N ILE A 131 -14.60 3.29 21.13
CA ILE A 131 -15.38 2.95 22.32
C ILE A 131 -14.36 2.90 23.46
N SER A 132 -14.36 3.94 24.29
CA SER A 132 -13.80 3.87 25.63
C SER A 132 -14.81 3.08 26.46
N LEU A 133 -14.39 1.95 27.03
CA LEU A 133 -15.04 1.36 28.20
C LEU A 133 -14.28 1.82 29.44
#